data_AF-A0A960MHK6-F1
#
_entry.id   AF-A0A960MHK6-F1
#
_cell.length_a   1.000
_cell.length_b   1.000
_cell.length_c   1.000
_cell.angle_alpha   90.00
_cell.angle_beta   90.00
_cell.angle_gamma   90.00
#
_symmetry.space_group_name_H-M   'P 1'
#
loop_
_entity.id
_entity.type
_entity.pdbx_description
1 polymer ?
#
loop_
_entity_poly.entity_id
_entity_poly.type
_entity_poly.pdbx_seq_one_letter_code
_entity_poly.pdbx_strand_id
1 'polypeptide(L)'
;EIVGVVSRGEASRRDLLDALGAEYPQFSNYDEALAATQPDAVSINTYPDTHADYTKKAFAAGCHVFLEKPIAETVEEAREIVDAAKAANRKLVIGYILRVHPTWARFIEVAQTLGKPLVMRMNLNQQSSGEMWHTHRMLMNSMSPIVDCGVHYVDVMCQMTRSRPVRVSAIGARLTDELVEGMYNYGQLQVTFEDGSVGWYEAGWGPMMSEVAFFVKDVVGPKGCVSIAGVKEG
;
A
#
# COMPACT_ATOMS: atom_id res chain seq x y z
N GLU A 1 -17.81 0.39 16.59
CA GLU A 1 -18.56 1.65 16.49
C GLU A 1 -17.60 2.77 16.19
N ILE A 2 -18.00 3.81 15.43
CA ILE A 2 -17.16 4.97 15.17
C ILE A 2 -17.45 6.02 16.25
N VAL A 3 -16.42 6.37 17.04
CA VAL A 3 -16.53 7.35 18.14
C VAL A 3 -16.01 8.74 17.78
N GLY A 4 -15.32 8.86 16.63
CA GLY A 4 -14.81 10.13 16.15
C GLY A 4 -14.19 10.03 14.76
N VAL A 5 -14.27 11.11 14.00
CA VAL A 5 -13.66 11.27 12.67
C VAL A 5 -12.69 12.45 12.71
N VAL A 6 -11.47 12.22 12.22
CA VAL A 6 -10.39 13.22 12.24
C VAL A 6 -9.95 13.54 10.81
N SER A 7 -10.01 14.82 10.44
CA SER A 7 -9.33 15.36 9.25
C SER A 7 -9.07 16.84 9.49
N ARG A 8 -7.99 17.40 8.94
CA ARG A 8 -7.62 18.81 9.15
C ARG A 8 -8.65 19.77 8.53
N GLY A 9 -9.13 19.45 7.33
CA GLY A 9 -10.05 20.30 6.56
C GLY A 9 -11.52 20.06 6.89
N GLU A 10 -12.28 21.12 7.11
CA GLU A 10 -13.72 21.02 7.37
C GLU A 10 -14.49 20.41 6.19
N ALA A 11 -14.19 20.83 4.96
CA ALA A 11 -14.79 20.25 3.76
C ALA A 11 -14.53 18.73 3.68
N SER A 12 -13.28 18.30 3.89
CA SER A 12 -12.92 16.88 3.90
C SER A 12 -13.68 16.06 4.97
N ARG A 13 -13.91 16.63 6.17
CA ARG A 13 -14.73 15.96 7.20
C ARG A 13 -16.19 15.85 6.77
N ARG A 14 -16.76 16.92 6.22
CA ARG A 14 -18.14 16.95 5.75
C ARG A 14 -18.38 15.95 4.62
N ASP A 15 -17.52 15.97 3.60
CA ASP A 15 -17.63 15.06 2.45
C ASP A 15 -17.58 13.59 2.88
N LEU A 16 -16.72 13.25 3.85
CA LEU A 16 -16.63 11.91 4.41
C LEU A 16 -17.92 11.52 5.16
N LEU A 17 -18.45 12.41 6.01
CA LEU A 17 -19.67 12.12 6.77
C LEU A 17 -20.90 12.00 5.85
N ASP A 18 -21.00 12.84 4.83
CA ASP A 18 -22.03 12.77 3.81
C ASP A 18 -21.97 11.42 3.08
N ALA A 19 -20.77 10.94 2.73
CA ALA A 19 -20.57 9.63 2.12
C ALA A 19 -20.89 8.45 3.06
N LEU A 20 -20.65 8.61 4.37
CA LEU A 20 -20.98 7.60 5.38
C LEU A 20 -22.47 7.59 5.75
N GLY A 21 -23.21 8.66 5.43
CA GLY A 21 -24.63 8.81 5.77
C GLY A 21 -24.90 8.82 7.28
N ALA A 22 -23.92 9.28 8.08
CA ALA A 22 -24.00 9.26 9.54
C ALA A 22 -23.29 10.47 10.16
N GLU A 23 -23.83 10.95 11.28
CA GLU A 23 -23.21 12.01 12.07
C GLU A 23 -22.32 11.39 13.15
N TYR A 24 -21.01 11.64 13.06
CA TYR A 24 -20.03 11.25 14.07
C TYR A 24 -19.36 12.49 14.67
N PRO A 25 -18.88 12.43 15.93
CA PRO A 25 -18.06 13.48 16.50
C PRO A 25 -16.88 13.83 15.59
N GLN A 26 -16.69 15.12 15.31
CA GLN A 26 -15.69 15.60 14.37
C GLN A 26 -14.54 16.29 15.11
N PHE A 27 -13.33 16.02 14.68
CA PHE A 27 -12.13 16.65 15.22
C PHE A 27 -11.22 17.14 14.11
N SER A 28 -10.69 18.35 14.24
CA SER A 28 -9.63 18.88 13.38
C SER A 28 -8.23 18.51 13.88
N ASN A 29 -8.11 18.05 15.12
CA ASN A 29 -6.88 17.69 15.80
C ASN A 29 -6.94 16.26 16.32
N TYR A 30 -5.88 15.49 16.05
CA TYR A 30 -5.81 14.07 16.41
C TYR A 30 -5.63 13.83 17.92
N ASP A 31 -4.81 14.64 18.59
CA ASP A 31 -4.54 14.53 20.02
C ASP A 31 -5.80 14.86 20.85
N GLU A 32 -6.57 15.87 20.42
CA GLU A 32 -7.87 16.20 21.02
C GLU A 32 -8.89 15.05 20.84
N ALA A 33 -8.94 14.45 19.66
CA ALA A 33 -9.83 13.32 19.37
C ALA A 33 -9.52 12.11 20.27
N LEU A 34 -8.23 11.75 20.40
CA LEU A 34 -7.79 10.66 21.26
C LEU A 34 -8.17 10.91 22.72
N ALA A 35 -7.95 12.13 23.23
CA ALA A 35 -8.26 12.48 24.62
C ALA A 35 -9.76 12.49 24.89
N ALA A 36 -10.57 13.02 23.97
CA ALA A 36 -12.01 13.16 24.14
C ALA A 36 -12.78 11.84 23.97
N THR A 37 -12.32 10.96 23.08
CA THR A 37 -13.08 9.76 22.69
C THR A 37 -12.53 8.46 23.30
N GLN A 38 -11.26 8.45 23.73
CA GLN A 38 -10.58 7.29 24.34
C GLN A 38 -10.88 5.97 23.60
N PRO A 39 -10.60 5.89 22.28
CA PRO A 39 -11.08 4.78 21.46
C PRO A 39 -10.30 3.49 21.76
N ASP A 40 -10.95 2.33 21.60
CA ASP A 40 -10.28 1.02 21.67
C ASP A 40 -9.26 0.83 20.53
N ALA A 41 -9.57 1.39 19.35
CA ALA A 41 -8.76 1.27 18.15
C ALA A 41 -8.83 2.53 17.29
N VAL A 42 -7.77 2.80 16.53
CA VAL A 42 -7.70 3.87 15.53
C VAL A 42 -7.43 3.30 14.15
N SER A 43 -8.01 3.93 13.12
CA SER A 43 -7.70 3.67 11.71
C SER A 43 -6.96 4.89 11.15
N ILE A 44 -5.69 4.72 10.82
CA ILE A 44 -4.83 5.79 10.31
C ILE A 44 -4.74 5.63 8.80
N ASN A 45 -5.43 6.51 8.07
CA ASN A 45 -5.53 6.54 6.61
C ASN A 45 -5.02 7.90 6.06
N THR A 46 -3.97 8.43 6.67
CA THR A 46 -3.39 9.74 6.36
C THR A 46 -2.24 9.60 5.36
N TYR A 47 -1.53 10.68 5.07
CA TYR A 47 -0.33 10.58 4.24
C TYR A 47 0.81 9.88 5.01
N PRO A 48 1.70 9.15 4.32
CA PRO A 48 2.68 8.27 4.96
C PRO A 48 3.71 8.97 5.85
N ASP A 49 4.00 10.26 5.60
CA ASP A 49 4.81 11.14 6.44
C ASP A 49 4.27 11.28 7.87
N THR A 50 2.97 11.08 8.06
CA THR A 50 2.31 11.19 9.38
C THR A 50 2.14 9.87 10.12
N HIS A 51 2.36 8.73 9.44
CA HIS A 51 2.06 7.41 9.98
C HIS A 51 2.79 7.12 11.29
N ALA A 52 4.08 7.45 11.38
CA ALA A 52 4.90 7.18 12.55
C ALA A 52 4.45 7.96 13.79
N ASP A 53 4.20 9.27 13.65
CA ASP A 53 3.75 10.11 14.77
C ASP A 53 2.39 9.64 15.29
N TYR A 54 1.39 9.54 14.40
CA TYR A 54 0.03 9.19 14.79
C TYR A 54 -0.06 7.77 15.36
N THR A 55 0.68 6.82 14.80
CA THR A 55 0.71 5.45 15.33
C THR A 55 1.33 5.39 16.73
N LYS A 56 2.45 6.10 16.96
CA LYS A 56 3.09 6.16 18.28
C LYS A 56 2.17 6.81 19.33
N LYS A 57 1.46 7.89 18.96
CA LYS A 57 0.46 8.55 19.82
C LYS A 57 -0.71 7.64 20.17
N ALA A 58 -1.24 6.90 19.20
CA ALA A 58 -2.30 5.93 19.42
C ALA A 58 -1.89 4.83 20.42
N PHE A 59 -0.67 4.30 20.28
CA PHE A 59 -0.17 3.30 21.22
C PHE A 59 0.09 3.88 22.61
N ALA A 60 0.57 5.12 22.71
CA ALA A 60 0.71 5.81 23.99
C ALA A 60 -0.65 6.04 24.69
N ALA A 61 -1.72 6.23 23.91
CA ALA A 61 -3.10 6.29 24.41
C ALA A 61 -3.71 4.90 24.72
N GLY A 62 -2.98 3.82 24.46
CA GLY A 62 -3.44 2.45 24.72
C GLY A 62 -4.42 1.91 23.67
N CYS A 63 -4.43 2.45 22.45
CA CYS A 63 -5.29 1.99 21.37
C CYS A 63 -4.66 0.84 20.56
N HIS A 64 -5.49 -0.01 19.97
CA HIS A 64 -5.11 -0.83 18.81
C HIS A 64 -4.99 0.05 17.56
N VAL A 65 -4.17 -0.34 16.58
CA VAL A 65 -3.94 0.46 15.36
C VAL A 65 -4.17 -0.37 14.11
N PHE A 66 -5.05 0.11 13.24
CA PHE A 66 -5.02 -0.18 11.81
C PHE A 66 -4.27 0.97 11.13
N LEU A 67 -3.24 0.64 10.37
CA LEU A 67 -2.38 1.60 9.68
C LEU A 67 -2.39 1.32 8.19
N GLU A 68 -2.71 2.34 7.38
CA GLU A 68 -2.58 2.22 5.94
C GLU A 68 -1.15 1.95 5.50
N LYS A 69 -1.02 1.37 4.31
CA LYS A 69 0.28 1.14 3.69
C LYS A 69 0.81 2.44 3.06
N PRO A 70 2.13 2.55 2.88
CA PRO A 70 3.17 1.77 3.55
C PRO A 70 3.30 2.17 5.02
N ILE A 71 4.00 1.34 5.80
CA ILE A 71 4.10 1.51 7.26
C ILE A 71 4.66 2.90 7.63
N ALA A 72 5.71 3.35 6.94
CA ALA A 72 6.34 4.65 7.10
C ALA A 72 7.16 4.97 5.84
N GLU A 73 7.75 6.16 5.76
CA GLU A 73 8.65 6.57 4.68
C GLU A 73 10.02 5.88 4.78
N THR A 74 10.47 5.60 6.01
CA THR A 74 11.78 4.97 6.28
C THR A 74 11.64 3.63 6.98
N VAL A 75 12.66 2.78 6.83
CA VAL A 75 12.72 1.47 7.52
C VAL A 75 12.87 1.66 9.02
N GLU A 76 13.60 2.70 9.43
CA GLU A 76 13.83 3.07 10.81
C GLU A 76 12.52 3.43 11.51
N GLU A 77 11.71 4.32 10.93
CA GLU A 77 10.39 4.66 11.47
C GLU A 77 9.43 3.47 11.48
N ALA A 78 9.48 2.62 10.44
CA ALA A 78 8.68 1.40 10.42
C ALA A 78 9.05 0.46 11.58
N ARG A 79 10.34 0.37 11.96
CA ARG A 79 10.79 -0.39 13.13
C ARG A 79 10.30 0.25 14.43
N GLU A 80 10.40 1.58 14.55
CA GLU A 80 9.88 2.30 15.73
C GLU A 80 8.39 2.06 15.95
N ILE A 81 7.58 2.06 14.88
CA ILE A 81 6.15 1.74 14.94
C ILE A 81 5.92 0.32 15.48
N VAL A 82 6.65 -0.66 14.96
CA VAL A 82 6.53 -2.06 15.39
C VAL A 82 6.95 -2.23 16.86
N ASP A 83 8.01 -1.56 17.29
CA ASP A 83 8.49 -1.63 18.65
C ASP A 83 7.54 -0.91 19.63
N ALA A 84 6.95 0.21 19.22
CA ALA A 84 5.89 0.87 19.98
C ALA A 84 4.65 -0.03 20.17
N ALA A 85 4.23 -0.74 19.12
CA ALA A 85 3.11 -1.69 19.21
C ALA A 85 3.38 -2.80 20.23
N LYS A 86 4.60 -3.36 20.22
CA LYS A 86 5.05 -4.39 21.17
C LYS A 86 5.12 -3.84 22.60
N ALA A 87 5.72 -2.66 22.78
CA ALA A 87 5.86 -2.03 24.09
C ALA A 87 4.51 -1.71 24.74
N ALA A 88 3.53 -1.25 23.95
CA ALA A 88 2.17 -0.99 24.41
C ALA A 88 1.33 -2.27 24.60
N ASN A 89 1.83 -3.45 24.18
CA ASN A 89 1.07 -4.70 24.11
C ASN A 89 -0.26 -4.50 23.37
N ARG A 90 -0.19 -3.90 22.18
CA ARG A 90 -1.33 -3.62 21.31
C ARG A 90 -1.18 -4.25 19.94
N LYS A 91 -2.30 -4.34 19.22
CA LYS A 91 -2.34 -4.93 17.88
C LYS A 91 -2.03 -3.84 16.86
N LEU A 92 -1.17 -4.17 15.91
CA LEU A 92 -0.91 -3.40 14.71
C LEU A 92 -1.34 -4.22 13.50
N VAL A 93 -2.27 -3.71 12.71
CA VAL A 93 -2.70 -4.31 11.43
C VAL A 93 -2.35 -3.33 10.33
N ILE A 94 -1.66 -3.81 9.30
CA ILE A 94 -1.32 -3.00 8.13
C ILE A 94 -2.38 -3.21 7.04
N GLY A 95 -2.76 -2.13 6.35
CA GLY A 95 -3.74 -2.07 5.27
C GLY A 95 -3.38 -2.83 3.99
N TYR A 96 -2.81 -4.04 4.09
CA TYR A 96 -2.56 -4.93 2.96
C TYR A 96 -3.85 -5.59 2.47
N ILE A 97 -4.71 -4.82 1.80
CA ILE A 97 -6.02 -5.27 1.32
C ILE A 97 -5.98 -6.54 0.45
N LEU A 98 -4.88 -6.78 -0.29
CA LEU A 98 -4.74 -7.97 -1.13
C LEU A 98 -4.66 -9.27 -0.33
N ARG A 99 -4.27 -9.22 0.95
CA ARG A 99 -4.25 -10.40 1.83
C ARG A 99 -5.64 -10.92 2.17
N VAL A 100 -6.65 -10.05 2.17
CA VAL A 100 -8.04 -10.38 2.52
C VAL A 100 -8.97 -10.43 1.32
N HIS A 101 -8.50 -10.01 0.13
CA HIS A 101 -9.29 -10.06 -1.08
C HIS A 101 -9.42 -11.50 -1.61
N PRO A 102 -10.63 -12.06 -1.78
CA PRO A 102 -10.83 -13.48 -2.12
C PRO A 102 -10.09 -13.95 -3.38
N THR A 103 -10.12 -13.15 -4.46
CA THR A 103 -9.40 -13.47 -5.70
C THR A 103 -7.89 -13.57 -5.48
N TRP A 104 -7.31 -12.68 -4.67
CA TRP A 104 -5.88 -12.66 -4.39
C TRP A 104 -5.46 -13.79 -3.46
N ALA A 105 -6.27 -14.06 -2.43
CA ALA A 105 -6.09 -15.23 -1.57
C ALA A 105 -6.07 -16.52 -2.41
N ARG A 106 -7.06 -16.69 -3.29
CA ARG A 106 -7.13 -17.85 -4.20
C ARG A 106 -5.94 -17.91 -5.15
N PHE A 107 -5.53 -16.77 -5.71
CA PHE A 107 -4.37 -16.68 -6.61
C PHE A 107 -3.08 -17.15 -5.91
N ILE A 108 -2.85 -16.71 -4.68
CA ILE A 108 -1.71 -17.11 -3.85
C ILE A 108 -1.75 -18.61 -3.54
N GLU A 109 -2.91 -19.15 -3.14
CA GLU A 109 -3.09 -20.58 -2.85
C GLU A 109 -2.76 -21.43 -4.08
N VAL A 110 -3.27 -21.07 -5.26
CA VAL A 110 -2.99 -21.83 -6.49
C VAL A 110 -1.51 -21.73 -6.84
N ALA A 111 -0.91 -20.54 -6.76
CA ALA A 111 0.52 -20.34 -7.03
C ALA A 111 1.42 -21.24 -6.16
N GLN A 112 1.05 -21.44 -4.89
CA GLN A 112 1.77 -22.34 -3.97
C GLN A 112 1.73 -23.82 -4.40
N THR A 113 0.81 -24.23 -5.30
CA THR A 113 0.72 -25.61 -5.81
C THR A 113 1.55 -25.85 -7.07
N LEU A 114 2.06 -24.80 -7.73
CA LEU A 114 2.73 -24.89 -9.04
C LEU A 114 4.15 -25.48 -8.99
N GLY A 115 4.66 -25.83 -7.81
CA GLY A 115 6.06 -26.21 -7.59
C GLY A 115 6.99 -25.00 -7.54
N LYS A 116 8.30 -25.25 -7.43
CA LYS A 116 9.35 -24.23 -7.32
C LYS A 116 10.43 -24.49 -8.37
N PRO A 117 11.10 -23.45 -8.91
CA PRO A 117 10.92 -22.02 -8.59
C PRO A 117 9.63 -21.43 -9.19
N LEU A 118 9.15 -20.32 -8.64
CA LEU A 118 8.09 -19.51 -9.24
C LEU A 118 8.67 -18.36 -10.06
N VAL A 119 8.06 -18.07 -11.20
CA VAL A 119 8.24 -16.83 -11.97
C VAL A 119 6.97 -16.00 -11.79
N MET A 120 7.08 -14.86 -11.12
CA MET A 120 5.94 -13.99 -10.78
C MET A 120 6.04 -12.68 -11.55
N ARG A 121 5.01 -12.35 -12.33
CA ARG A 121 4.97 -11.18 -13.19
C ARG A 121 3.78 -10.29 -12.82
N MET A 122 4.07 -9.04 -12.45
CA MET A 122 3.06 -8.11 -11.97
C MET A 122 3.33 -6.70 -12.50
N ASN A 123 2.32 -5.98 -12.98
CA ASN A 123 2.43 -4.54 -13.22
C ASN A 123 1.18 -3.78 -12.81
N LEU A 124 1.33 -2.52 -12.41
CA LEU A 124 0.22 -1.61 -12.20
C LEU A 124 0.62 -0.21 -12.66
N ASN A 125 0.26 0.09 -13.90
CA ASN A 125 0.45 1.39 -14.52
C ASN A 125 -0.86 2.16 -14.45
N GLN A 126 -0.85 3.37 -13.90
CA GLN A 126 -2.08 4.15 -13.73
C GLN A 126 -2.01 5.42 -14.56
N GLN A 127 -2.82 5.46 -15.60
CA GLN A 127 -3.06 6.68 -16.36
C GLN A 127 -3.83 7.66 -15.49
N SER A 128 -3.40 8.92 -15.49
CA SER A 128 -4.04 9.97 -14.70
C SER A 128 -3.93 11.32 -15.38
N SER A 129 -5.02 12.09 -15.36
CA SER A 129 -5.11 13.45 -15.88
C SER A 129 -5.90 14.33 -14.91
N GLY A 130 -5.82 15.66 -15.10
CA GLY A 130 -6.56 16.63 -14.26
C GLY A 130 -6.29 16.44 -12.76
N GLU A 131 -7.36 16.34 -11.97
CA GLU A 131 -7.27 16.22 -10.51
C GLU A 131 -6.60 14.91 -10.04
N MET A 132 -6.76 13.81 -10.78
CA MET A 132 -6.07 12.56 -10.48
C MET A 132 -4.56 12.70 -10.66
N TRP A 133 -4.13 13.44 -11.70
CA TRP A 133 -2.70 13.74 -11.88
C TRP A 133 -2.17 14.65 -10.77
N HIS A 134 -2.95 15.65 -10.36
CA HIS A 134 -2.62 16.49 -9.22
C HIS A 134 -2.41 15.64 -7.95
N THR A 135 -3.31 14.70 -7.68
CA THR A 135 -3.22 13.77 -6.53
C THR A 135 -1.97 12.88 -6.60
N HIS A 136 -1.68 12.27 -7.75
CA HIS A 136 -0.46 11.48 -7.93
C HIS A 136 0.81 12.31 -7.71
N ARG A 137 0.85 13.57 -8.15
CA ARG A 137 1.98 14.46 -7.87
C ARG A 137 2.13 14.76 -6.38
N MET A 138 1.02 14.97 -5.67
CA MET A 138 1.07 15.19 -4.22
C MET A 138 1.59 13.95 -3.47
N LEU A 139 1.17 12.74 -3.87
CA LEU A 139 1.72 11.49 -3.34
C LEU A 139 3.21 11.32 -3.66
N MET A 140 3.63 11.73 -4.85
CA MET A 140 5.03 11.71 -5.26
C MET A 140 5.91 12.80 -4.62
N ASN A 141 5.38 13.63 -3.73
CA ASN A 141 6.23 14.43 -2.85
C ASN A 141 6.89 13.57 -1.77
N SER A 142 6.27 12.44 -1.40
CA SER A 142 6.81 11.49 -0.42
C SER A 142 7.29 10.19 -1.06
N MET A 143 6.55 9.62 -2.02
CA MET A 143 6.84 8.26 -2.50
C MET A 143 6.59 8.03 -3.98
N SER A 144 7.45 7.20 -4.57
CA SER A 144 7.31 6.76 -5.95
C SER A 144 6.18 5.70 -6.10
N PRO A 145 5.60 5.55 -7.30
CA PRO A 145 4.62 4.50 -7.59
C PRO A 145 5.13 3.08 -7.28
N ILE A 146 6.46 2.87 -7.39
CA ILE A 146 7.09 1.59 -7.10
C ILE A 146 6.98 1.25 -5.62
N VAL A 147 7.08 2.23 -4.72
CA VAL A 147 6.89 2.00 -3.30
C VAL A 147 5.40 1.94 -2.98
N ASP A 148 4.62 2.95 -3.38
CA ASP A 148 3.22 3.07 -2.99
C ASP A 148 2.37 1.84 -3.37
N CYS A 149 2.50 1.39 -4.62
CA CYS A 149 1.75 0.24 -5.11
C CYS A 149 2.54 -1.07 -4.96
N GLY A 150 3.87 -1.03 -5.13
CA GLY A 150 4.71 -2.22 -5.13
C GLY A 150 4.78 -2.93 -3.79
N VAL A 151 4.56 -2.26 -2.67
CA VAL A 151 4.47 -2.92 -1.35
C VAL A 151 3.42 -4.03 -1.31
N HIS A 152 2.30 -3.88 -2.02
CA HIS A 152 1.31 -4.95 -2.14
C HIS A 152 1.84 -6.14 -2.94
N TYR A 153 2.48 -5.88 -4.08
CA TYR A 153 2.90 -6.94 -4.99
C TYR A 153 4.13 -7.69 -4.50
N VAL A 154 5.08 -7.00 -3.87
CA VAL A 154 6.20 -7.63 -3.16
C VAL A 154 5.68 -8.48 -1.99
N ASP A 155 4.67 -7.99 -1.25
CA ASP A 155 4.02 -8.78 -0.22
C ASP A 155 3.37 -10.06 -0.78
N VAL A 156 2.62 -9.96 -1.88
CA VAL A 156 2.05 -11.13 -2.57
C VAL A 156 3.14 -12.11 -3.01
N MET A 157 4.24 -11.63 -3.59
CA MET A 157 5.38 -12.48 -3.97
C MET A 157 5.95 -13.21 -2.75
N CYS A 158 6.14 -12.51 -1.62
CA CYS A 158 6.58 -13.12 -0.37
C CYS A 158 5.59 -14.18 0.16
N GLN A 159 4.28 -13.95 0.05
CA GLN A 159 3.26 -14.92 0.44
C GLN A 159 3.25 -16.16 -0.47
N MET A 160 3.40 -15.98 -1.78
CA MET A 160 3.49 -17.08 -2.75
C MET A 160 4.77 -17.89 -2.54
N THR A 161 5.90 -17.22 -2.33
CA THR A 161 7.17 -17.91 -2.20
C THR A 161 7.33 -18.57 -0.85
N ARG A 162 6.88 -17.90 0.23
CA ARG A 162 7.25 -18.20 1.62
C ARG A 162 8.76 -18.36 1.78
N SER A 163 9.52 -17.62 0.97
CA SER A 163 10.98 -17.66 0.91
C SER A 163 11.53 -16.26 1.15
N ARG A 164 12.76 -16.17 1.64
CA ARG A 164 13.42 -14.88 1.86
C ARG A 164 13.87 -14.26 0.52
N PRO A 165 13.60 -12.96 0.27
CA PRO A 165 14.26 -12.21 -0.80
C PRO A 165 15.77 -12.10 -0.53
N VAL A 166 16.61 -12.32 -1.55
CA VAL A 166 18.08 -12.25 -1.43
C VAL A 166 18.73 -11.23 -2.34
N ARG A 167 18.04 -10.78 -3.37
CA ARG A 167 18.55 -9.76 -4.30
C ARG A 167 17.40 -8.97 -4.89
N VAL A 168 17.63 -7.67 -5.03
CA VAL A 168 16.76 -6.76 -5.79
C VAL A 168 17.60 -6.05 -6.84
N SER A 169 17.04 -5.88 -8.03
CA SER A 169 17.55 -5.02 -9.10
C SER A 169 16.42 -4.10 -9.54
N ALA A 170 16.70 -2.83 -9.83
CA ALA A 170 15.65 -1.89 -10.21
C ALA A 170 16.15 -0.85 -11.21
N ILE A 171 15.21 -0.32 -11.99
CA ILE A 171 15.38 0.82 -12.89
C ILE A 171 14.25 1.82 -12.66
N GLY A 172 14.50 3.08 -12.93
CA GLY A 172 13.52 4.16 -12.82
C GLY A 172 13.71 5.20 -13.91
N ALA A 173 12.61 5.86 -14.28
CA ALA A 173 12.62 6.97 -15.23
C ALA A 173 11.71 8.10 -14.73
N ARG A 174 12.22 9.33 -14.81
CA ARG A 174 11.43 10.55 -14.63
C ARG A 174 10.93 11.00 -15.99
N LEU A 175 9.61 11.02 -16.16
CA LEU A 175 8.94 11.28 -17.44
C LEU A 175 8.31 12.68 -17.52
N THR A 176 8.47 13.50 -16.48
CA THR A 176 7.95 14.87 -16.41
C THR A 176 8.79 15.73 -15.45
N ASP A 177 8.90 17.01 -15.78
CA ASP A 177 9.59 18.00 -14.94
C ASP A 177 8.71 18.52 -13.79
N GLU A 178 7.43 18.16 -13.75
CA GLU A 178 6.47 18.60 -12.73
C GLU A 178 6.68 17.94 -11.34
N LEU A 179 7.63 17.01 -11.20
CA LEU A 179 7.92 16.31 -9.94
C LEU A 179 9.00 17.03 -9.14
N VAL A 180 9.07 16.72 -7.84
CA VAL A 180 10.20 17.14 -7.00
C VAL A 180 11.51 16.52 -7.49
N GLU A 181 12.64 17.18 -7.22
CA GLU A 181 13.96 16.71 -7.61
C GLU A 181 14.25 15.30 -7.04
N GLY A 182 14.87 14.44 -7.86
CA GLY A 182 15.16 13.04 -7.48
C GLY A 182 13.96 12.09 -7.57
N MET A 183 12.72 12.57 -7.74
CA MET A 183 11.54 11.71 -7.87
C MET A 183 11.36 11.19 -9.30
N TYR A 184 10.77 10.01 -9.41
CA TYR A 184 10.46 9.33 -10.66
C TYR A 184 9.03 8.79 -10.64
N ASN A 185 8.36 8.86 -11.78
CA ASN A 185 6.99 8.40 -11.96
C ASN A 185 6.88 7.12 -12.79
N TYR A 186 8.00 6.47 -13.08
CA TYR A 186 8.05 5.14 -13.69
C TYR A 186 9.19 4.32 -13.10
N GLY A 187 8.95 3.04 -12.85
CA GLY A 187 10.02 2.12 -12.51
C GLY A 187 9.68 0.65 -12.70
N GLN A 188 10.71 -0.16 -12.56
CA GLN A 188 10.61 -1.61 -12.54
C GLN A 188 11.58 -2.17 -11.50
N LEU A 189 11.20 -3.24 -10.82
CA LEU A 189 12.08 -4.00 -9.95
C LEU A 189 11.99 -5.50 -10.26
N GLN A 190 13.08 -6.20 -9.99
CA GLN A 190 13.14 -7.65 -9.97
C GLN A 190 13.63 -8.12 -8.60
N VAL A 191 13.01 -9.18 -8.08
CA VAL A 191 13.36 -9.81 -6.80
C VAL A 191 13.77 -11.24 -7.04
N THR A 192 14.89 -11.67 -6.46
CA THR A 192 15.32 -13.07 -6.40
C THR A 192 15.13 -13.59 -4.97
N PHE A 193 14.62 -14.81 -4.84
CA PHE A 193 14.37 -15.49 -3.57
C PHE A 193 15.34 -16.67 -3.35
N GLU A 194 15.54 -17.08 -2.08
CA GLU A 194 16.41 -18.22 -1.73
C GLU A 194 16.01 -19.53 -2.40
N ASP A 195 14.71 -19.78 -2.60
CA ASP A 195 14.21 -21.00 -3.27
C ASP A 195 14.38 -21.00 -4.80
N GLY A 196 15.10 -20.00 -5.34
CA GLY A 196 15.32 -19.81 -6.78
C GLY A 196 14.16 -19.11 -7.49
N SER A 197 13.06 -18.78 -6.81
CA SER A 197 11.96 -18.02 -7.40
C SER A 197 12.39 -16.60 -7.76
N VAL A 198 11.77 -16.05 -8.80
CA VAL A 198 12.00 -14.69 -9.28
C VAL A 198 10.69 -13.95 -9.47
N GLY A 199 10.69 -12.66 -9.13
CA GLY A 199 9.57 -11.77 -9.33
C GLY A 199 9.99 -10.55 -10.13
N TRP A 200 9.10 -10.01 -10.95
CA TRP A 200 9.22 -8.68 -11.54
C TRP A 200 7.96 -7.87 -11.24
N TYR A 201 8.17 -6.60 -10.89
CA TYR A 201 7.12 -5.63 -10.72
C TYR A 201 7.40 -4.35 -11.51
N GLU A 202 6.40 -3.85 -12.22
CA GLU A 202 6.41 -2.54 -12.90
C GLU A 202 5.30 -1.63 -12.36
N ALA A 203 5.62 -0.35 -12.21
CA ALA A 203 4.63 0.68 -11.93
C ALA A 203 5.00 2.00 -12.58
N GLY A 204 3.99 2.74 -13.01
CA GLY A 204 4.15 4.09 -13.51
C GLY A 204 2.86 4.89 -13.40
N TRP A 205 2.99 6.19 -13.16
CA TRP A 205 1.90 7.15 -12.97
C TRP A 205 2.06 8.36 -13.87
N GLY A 206 0.93 8.94 -14.26
CA GLY A 206 0.87 10.22 -14.96
C GLY A 206 0.27 10.10 -16.34
N PRO A 207 -0.01 11.24 -17.00
CA PRO A 207 -0.77 11.31 -18.26
C PRO A 207 -0.07 10.65 -19.45
N MET A 208 1.20 10.27 -19.27
CA MET A 208 2.04 9.62 -20.28
C MET A 208 1.84 8.10 -20.29
N MET A 209 1.15 7.53 -19.29
CA MET A 209 0.97 6.10 -19.19
C MET A 209 0.00 5.60 -20.26
N SER A 210 0.38 4.50 -20.92
CA SER A 210 -0.40 3.94 -22.01
C SER A 210 -1.79 3.49 -21.55
N GLU A 211 -2.81 3.90 -22.30
CA GLU A 211 -4.21 3.50 -22.08
C GLU A 211 -4.55 2.10 -22.64
N VAL A 212 -3.66 1.53 -23.44
CA VAL A 212 -3.84 0.20 -24.06
C VAL A 212 -2.98 -0.88 -23.42
N ALA A 213 -2.12 -0.51 -22.46
CA ALA A 213 -1.25 -1.46 -21.79
C ALA A 213 -2.04 -2.43 -20.91
N PHE A 214 -1.71 -3.72 -20.99
CA PHE A 214 -2.39 -4.76 -20.23
C PHE A 214 -1.83 -4.89 -18.80
N PHE A 215 -2.72 -5.11 -17.83
CA PHE A 215 -2.30 -5.50 -16.47
C PHE A 215 -2.06 -6.99 -16.40
N VAL A 216 -0.79 -7.36 -16.29
CA VAL A 216 -0.30 -8.71 -16.08
C VAL A 216 -0.30 -9.00 -14.58
N LYS A 217 -1.10 -9.99 -14.16
CA LYS A 217 -0.99 -10.68 -12.87
C LYS A 217 -0.83 -12.17 -13.15
N ASP A 218 0.41 -12.64 -13.21
CA ASP A 218 0.69 -13.97 -13.76
C ASP A 218 1.81 -14.68 -12.99
N VAL A 219 1.63 -15.97 -12.73
CA VAL A 219 2.61 -16.81 -12.03
C VAL A 219 2.78 -18.12 -12.77
N VAL A 220 4.04 -18.50 -12.98
CA VAL A 220 4.44 -19.74 -13.65
C VAL A 220 5.31 -20.55 -12.70
N GLY A 221 5.11 -21.86 -12.66
CA GLY A 221 5.98 -22.82 -11.98
C GLY A 221 6.11 -24.12 -12.79
N PRO A 222 6.92 -25.09 -12.33
CA PRO A 222 7.16 -26.34 -13.06
C PRO A 222 5.91 -27.18 -13.34
N LYS A 223 4.83 -26.98 -12.58
CA LYS A 223 3.58 -27.74 -12.69
C LYS A 223 2.44 -26.97 -13.38
N GLY A 224 2.70 -25.78 -13.91
CA GLY A 224 1.70 -24.98 -14.64
C GLY A 224 1.77 -23.49 -14.34
N CYS A 225 0.67 -22.79 -14.59
CA CYS A 225 0.53 -21.36 -14.35
C CYS A 225 -0.83 -20.99 -13.78
N VAL A 226 -0.92 -19.78 -13.26
CA VAL A 226 -2.19 -19.14 -12.86
C VAL A 226 -2.09 -17.65 -13.14
N SER A 227 -3.21 -17.05 -13.56
CA SER A 227 -3.29 -15.61 -13.83
C SER A 227 -4.59 -15.02 -13.27
N ILE A 228 -4.56 -13.75 -12.87
CA ILE A 228 -5.78 -12.95 -12.71
C ILE A 228 -5.98 -12.19 -14.02
N ALA A 229 -6.99 -12.60 -14.79
CA ALA A 229 -7.40 -11.87 -15.99
C ALA A 229 -8.46 -10.82 -15.60
N GLY A 230 -8.37 -9.63 -16.18
CA GLY A 230 -9.53 -8.73 -16.23
C GLY A 230 -10.67 -9.43 -16.98
N VAL A 231 -11.92 -9.16 -16.59
CA VAL A 231 -13.08 -9.65 -17.35
C VAL A 231 -12.91 -9.15 -18.78
N LYS A 232 -12.81 -10.06 -19.76
CA LYS A 232 -13.06 -9.68 -21.15
C LYS A 232 -14.53 -9.28 -21.19
N GLU A 233 -14.81 -7.99 -21.30
CA GLU A 233 -16.09 -7.57 -21.84
C GLU A 233 -16.17 -8.18 -23.24
N GLY A 234 -17.08 -9.14 -23.39
CA GLY A 234 -17.42 -9.79 -24.65
C GLY A 234 -18.77 -9.28 -25.13
#